data_AF-A0A2N1RFI5-F1
#
_entry.id   AF-A0A2N1RFI5-F1
#
_cell.length_a   1.000
_cell.length_b   1.000
_cell.length_c   1.000
_cell.angle_alpha   90.00
_cell.angle_beta   90.00
_cell.angle_gamma   90.00
#
_symmetry.space_group_name_H-M   'P 1'
#
loop_
_entity.id
_entity.type
_entity.pdbx_description
1 polymer ?
#
loop_
_entity_poly.entity_id
_entity_poly.type
_entity_poly.pdbx_seq_one_letter_code
_entity_poly.pdbx_strand_id
1 'polypeptide(L)'
;MREIGIKFGEPYQRLPYPQNLGKRSKLGGSPEWIQNDETPVCLSCKKKMSFVGQLDSIDYEGTIHAKHEEYMFGDVGMIYIFFCSRCGKVESIFQE
;
A
#
# COMPACT_ATOMS: atom_id res chain seq x y z
N MET A 1 16.21 11.84 3.82
CA MET A 1 14.99 11.08 4.18
C MET A 1 15.40 10.10 5.26
N ARG A 2 14.67 10.10 6.38
CA ARG A 2 14.84 9.13 7.45
C ARG A 2 14.49 7.73 6.94
N GLU A 3 15.06 6.70 7.55
CA GLU A 3 14.65 5.32 7.32
C GLU A 3 13.57 4.91 8.33
N ILE A 4 12.47 4.33 7.86
CA ILE A 4 11.39 3.78 8.69
C ILE A 4 11.32 2.28 8.47
N GLY A 5 11.50 1.50 9.53
CA GLY A 5 11.31 0.05 9.51
C GLY A 5 9.85 -0.31 9.73
N ILE A 6 9.27 -1.12 8.84
CA ILE A 6 7.98 -1.76 9.09
C ILE A 6 8.21 -2.95 10.04
N LYS A 7 7.50 -2.96 11.17
CA LYS A 7 7.54 -4.09 12.11
C LYS A 7 6.55 -5.15 11.66
N PHE A 8 7.05 -6.35 11.39
CA PHE A 8 6.22 -7.53 11.09
C PHE A 8 6.19 -8.43 12.32
N GLY A 9 5.00 -8.71 12.85
CA GLY A 9 4.86 -9.54 14.04
C GLY A 9 3.41 -9.66 14.50
N GLU A 10 2.65 -8.58 14.33
CA GLU A 10 1.23 -8.57 14.62
C GLU A 10 0.39 -8.82 13.34
N PRO A 11 -0.74 -9.53 13.45
CA PRO A 11 -1.68 -9.67 12.35
C PRO A 11 -2.19 -8.30 11.89
N TYR A 12 -2.32 -8.12 10.57
CA TYR A 12 -2.97 -6.93 10.02
C TYR A 12 -4.43 -6.85 10.48
N GLN A 13 -4.82 -5.69 10.98
CA GLN A 13 -6.20 -5.40 11.38
C GLN A 13 -6.80 -4.35 10.46
N ARG A 14 -7.90 -4.69 9.80
CA ARG A 14 -8.68 -3.71 9.03
C ARG A 14 -9.52 -2.89 10.02
N LEU A 15 -9.21 -1.60 10.12
CA LEU A 15 -9.93 -0.65 10.96
C LEU A 15 -10.96 0.12 10.14
N PRO A 16 -12.03 0.66 10.76
CA PRO A 16 -12.93 1.58 10.08
C PRO A 16 -12.25 2.93 9.81
N TYR A 17 -12.80 3.71 8.88
CA TYR A 17 -12.43 5.11 8.71
C TYR A 17 -12.98 5.96 9.88
N PRO A 18 -12.20 6.94 10.41
CA PRO A 18 -10.84 7.34 10.01
C PRO A 18 -9.71 6.62 10.78
N GLN A 19 -10.01 5.62 11.61
CA GLN A 19 -9.02 4.94 12.45
C GLN A 19 -8.00 4.10 11.66
N ASN A 20 -8.32 3.75 10.41
CA ASN A 20 -7.44 3.05 9.50
C ASN A 20 -6.31 3.92 8.94
N LEU A 21 -6.48 5.24 8.90
CA LEU A 21 -5.53 6.13 8.25
C LEU A 21 -4.14 6.01 8.92
N GLY A 22 -3.12 5.76 8.11
CA GLY A 22 -1.72 5.57 8.52
C GLY A 22 -1.40 4.16 9.02
N LYS A 23 -2.39 3.26 8.99
CA LYS A 23 -2.29 1.89 9.52
C LYS A 23 -2.64 0.83 8.49
N ARG A 24 -2.80 1.20 7.21
CA ARG A 24 -3.16 0.28 6.13
C ARG A 24 -1.96 -0.41 5.49
N SER A 25 -0.73 -0.04 5.84
CA SER A 25 0.48 -0.68 5.29
C SER A 25 0.56 -2.16 5.65
N LYS A 26 0.70 -3.03 4.64
CA LYS A 26 0.78 -4.48 4.83
C LYS A 26 1.46 -5.20 3.66
N LEU A 27 1.93 -6.41 3.93
CA LEU A 27 2.38 -7.36 2.92
C LEU A 27 1.35 -8.50 2.79
N GLY A 28 1.03 -8.87 1.55
CA GLY A 28 0.11 -9.95 1.21
C GLY A 28 -1.37 -9.66 1.52
N GLY A 29 -2.19 -10.69 1.36
CA GLY A 29 -3.65 -10.60 1.49
C GLY A 29 -4.31 -9.98 0.25
N SER A 30 -5.38 -9.23 0.46
CA SER A 30 -6.08 -8.50 -0.61
C SER A 30 -5.86 -6.99 -0.48
N PRO A 31 -5.76 -6.26 -1.62
CA PRO A 31 -5.71 -4.80 -1.60
C PRO A 31 -6.87 -4.20 -0.79
N GLU A 32 -6.61 -3.14 -0.05
CA GLU A 32 -7.65 -2.30 0.54
C GLU A 32 -7.85 -1.06 -0.31
N TRP A 33 -8.51 -1.20 -1.46
CA TRP A 33 -8.70 -0.11 -2.41
C TRP A 33 -9.36 1.13 -1.77
N ILE A 34 -8.85 2.32 -2.11
CA ILE A 34 -9.47 3.61 -1.76
C ILE A 34 -10.59 3.89 -2.76
N GLN A 35 -10.31 3.66 -4.04
CA GLN A 35 -11.23 3.83 -5.15
C GLN A 35 -11.66 2.45 -5.69
N ASN A 36 -11.71 2.29 -7.01
CA ASN A 36 -12.07 1.04 -7.67
C ASN A 36 -10.92 0.01 -7.65
N ASP A 37 -11.26 -1.26 -7.90
CA ASP A 37 -10.25 -2.31 -8.12
C ASP A 37 -9.51 -2.06 -9.42
N GLU A 38 -8.20 -1.81 -9.31
CA GLU A 38 -7.32 -1.57 -10.46
C GLU A 38 -6.29 -2.70 -10.62
N THR A 39 -6.54 -3.90 -10.06
CA THR A 39 -5.56 -4.98 -10.09
C THR A 39 -5.03 -5.22 -11.52
N PRO A 40 -3.70 -5.09 -11.73
CA PRO A 40 -3.18 -5.02 -13.08
C PRO A 40 -3.09 -6.40 -13.74
N VAL A 41 -3.07 -6.37 -15.07
CA VAL A 41 -2.79 -7.53 -15.91
C VAL A 41 -1.42 -7.38 -16.53
N CYS A 42 -0.55 -8.36 -16.32
CA CYS A 42 0.81 -8.33 -16.84
C CYS A 42 0.80 -8.22 -18.38
N LEU A 43 1.42 -7.17 -18.92
CA LEU A 43 1.43 -6.92 -20.36
C LEU A 43 2.13 -8.01 -21.19
N SER A 44 3.02 -8.81 -20.58
CA SER A 44 3.74 -9.90 -21.25
C SER A 44 2.93 -11.19 -21.37
N CYS A 45 2.37 -11.69 -20.26
CA CYS A 45 1.67 -12.99 -20.25
C CYS A 45 0.14 -12.87 -20.19
N LYS A 46 -0.39 -11.65 -20.12
CA LYS A 46 -1.83 -11.34 -20.06
C LYS A 46 -2.55 -12.01 -18.89
N LYS A 47 -1.85 -12.24 -17.76
CA LYS A 47 -2.42 -12.77 -16.52
C LYS A 47 -2.52 -11.69 -15.45
N LYS A 48 -3.58 -11.75 -14.64
CA LYS A 48 -3.77 -10.92 -13.45
C LYS A 48 -2.54 -11.06 -12.54
N MET A 49 -2.02 -9.93 -12.06
CA MET A 49 -0.83 -9.91 -11.19
C MET A 49 -1.23 -10.16 -9.73
N SER A 50 -0.29 -10.67 -8.95
CA SER A 50 -0.49 -10.97 -7.53
C SER A 50 -0.19 -9.72 -6.70
N PHE A 51 -1.06 -9.41 -5.75
CA PHE A 51 -0.81 -8.38 -4.76
C PHE A 51 0.36 -8.78 -3.85
N VAL A 52 1.33 -7.89 -3.71
CA VAL A 52 2.50 -8.06 -2.83
C VAL A 52 2.30 -7.31 -1.52
N GLY A 53 1.74 -6.11 -1.59
CA GLY A 53 1.56 -5.26 -0.43
C GLY A 53 1.11 -3.86 -0.80
N GLN A 54 0.86 -3.04 0.21
CA GLN A 54 0.46 -1.64 0.07
C GLN A 54 1.19 -0.78 1.11
N LEU A 55 1.41 0.48 0.75
CA LEU A 55 2.03 1.51 1.58
C LEU A 55 1.03 2.64 1.77
N ASP A 56 0.60 2.83 3.01
CA ASP A 56 -0.27 3.91 3.43
C ASP A 56 0.52 5.22 3.61
N SER A 57 -0.17 6.35 3.51
CA SER A 57 0.37 7.64 3.91
C SER A 57 0.59 7.68 5.43
N ILE A 58 1.80 8.02 5.87
CA ILE A 58 2.20 8.02 7.29
C ILE A 58 3.17 9.16 7.61
N ASP A 59 3.24 9.52 8.89
CA ASP A 59 4.32 10.30 9.51
C ASP A 59 5.35 9.39 10.21
N TYR A 60 6.29 10.01 10.93
CA TYR A 60 7.34 9.30 11.66
C TYR A 60 6.86 8.48 12.87
N GLU A 61 5.64 8.73 13.37
CA GLU A 61 4.99 8.00 14.46
C GLU A 61 4.06 6.89 13.93
N GLY A 62 3.95 6.74 12.60
CA GLY A 62 3.01 5.83 11.97
C GLY A 62 1.57 6.30 12.07
N THR A 63 1.35 7.62 12.11
CA THR A 63 0.03 8.25 12.12
C THR A 63 -0.11 9.29 10.99
N ILE A 64 -1.21 10.04 11.00
CA ILE A 64 -1.61 10.97 9.92
C ILE A 64 -1.36 12.44 10.32
N HIS A 65 -0.78 12.71 11.49
CA HIS A 65 -0.82 14.06 12.08
C HIS A 65 0.49 14.83 11.92
N ALA A 66 0.49 15.67 10.88
CA ALA A 66 1.58 16.49 10.39
C ALA A 66 2.19 17.48 11.42
N LYS A 67 3.47 17.28 11.72
CA LYS A 67 4.49 18.34 11.67
C LYS A 67 5.60 18.06 10.65
N HIS A 68 5.73 16.81 10.20
CA HIS A 68 6.78 16.34 9.29
C HIS A 68 6.21 15.24 8.37
N GLU A 69 5.50 15.64 7.31
CA GLU A 69 4.84 14.78 6.31
C GLU A 69 5.85 14.08 5.38
N GLU A 70 6.69 13.20 5.93
CA GLU A 70 7.77 12.60 5.13
C GLU A 70 7.26 11.57 4.10
N TYR A 71 6.09 10.96 4.35
CA TYR A 71 5.46 9.96 3.47
C TYR A 71 3.95 10.19 3.32
N MET A 72 3.56 11.40 2.92
CA MET A 72 2.18 11.71 2.52
C MET A 72 2.04 11.57 1.01
N PHE A 73 1.16 10.68 0.54
CA PHE A 73 0.91 10.47 -0.89
C PHE A 73 -0.38 11.18 -1.29
N GLY A 74 -0.27 12.42 -1.76
CA GLY A 74 -1.46 13.20 -2.11
C GLY A 74 -2.31 13.53 -0.86
N ASP A 75 -3.64 13.41 -0.95
CA ASP A 75 -4.54 13.59 0.20
C ASP A 75 -4.80 12.26 0.95
N VAL A 76 -3.76 11.76 1.63
CA VAL A 76 -3.82 10.49 2.41
C VAL A 76 -4.04 9.25 1.51
N GLY A 77 -3.37 9.25 0.35
CA GLY A 77 -3.39 8.17 -0.62
C GLY A 77 -2.56 6.95 -0.22
N MET A 78 -2.59 5.96 -1.11
CA MET A 78 -1.97 4.65 -0.93
C MET A 78 -1.32 4.14 -2.22
N ILE A 79 -0.14 3.55 -2.07
CA ILE A 79 0.57 2.84 -3.15
C ILE A 79 0.37 1.34 -2.98
N TYR A 80 -0.02 0.66 -4.04
CA TYR A 80 -0.21 -0.79 -4.10
C TYR A 80 0.86 -1.40 -5.00
N ILE A 81 1.41 -2.54 -4.60
CA ILE A 81 2.52 -3.20 -5.29
C ILE A 81 2.06 -4.58 -5.75
N PHE A 82 2.26 -4.87 -7.04
CA PHE A 82 1.89 -6.12 -7.68
C PHE A 82 3.08 -6.79 -8.35
N PHE A 83 3.10 -8.12 -8.33
CA PHE A 83 4.14 -8.92 -8.95
C PHE A 83 3.56 -10.01 -9.86
N CYS A 84 4.15 -10.16 -11.03
CA CYS A 84 3.86 -11.25 -11.95
C CYS A 84 4.88 -12.37 -11.75
N SER A 85 4.48 -13.42 -11.03
CA SER A 85 5.35 -14.58 -10.72
C SER A 85 5.87 -15.32 -11.95
N ARG A 86 5.20 -15.22 -13.10
CA ARG A 86 5.62 -15.87 -14.35
C ARG A 86 6.69 -15.09 -15.10
N CYS A 87 6.62 -13.77 -15.06
CA CYS A 87 7.43 -12.90 -15.92
C CYS A 87 8.45 -12.06 -15.13
N GLY A 88 8.42 -12.09 -13.80
CA GLY A 88 9.28 -11.26 -12.96
C GLY A 88 8.98 -9.76 -13.05
N LYS A 89 7.81 -9.36 -13.56
CA LYS A 89 7.42 -7.96 -13.72
C LYS A 89 6.76 -7.43 -12.45
N VAL A 90 7.02 -6.16 -12.14
CA VAL A 90 6.39 -5.41 -11.05
C VAL A 90 5.55 -4.30 -11.65
N GLU A 91 4.44 -4.00 -11.00
CA GLU A 91 3.59 -2.86 -11.31
C GLU A 91 3.12 -2.24 -9.99
N SER A 92 3.07 -0.91 -9.93
CA SER A 92 2.58 -0.18 -8.77
C SER A 92 1.45 0.75 -9.17
N ILE A 93 0.44 0.84 -8.32
CA ILE A 93 -0.74 1.68 -8.51
C ILE A 93 -0.81 2.68 -7.37
N PHE A 94 -1.20 3.91 -7.66
CA PHE A 94 -1.45 4.95 -6.67
C PHE A 94 -2.93 5.32 -6.70
N GLN A 95 -3.55 5.42 -5.53
CA GLN A 95 -4.90 5.96 -5.36
C GLN A 95 -4.92 6.98 -4.23
N GLU A 96 -5.72 8.03 -4.38
CA GLU A 96 -6.07 9.03 -3.37
C GLU A 96 -7.58 9.30 -3.38
#